data_AF-M3R3P7-F1
#
_entry.id   AF-M3R3P7-F1
#
_cell.length_a   1.000
_cell.length_b   1.000
_cell.length_c   1.000
_cell.angle_alpha   90.00
_cell.angle_beta   90.00
_cell.angle_gamma   90.00
#
_symmetry.space_group_name_H-M   'P 1'
#
loop_
_entity.id
_entity.type
_entity.pdbx_description
1 polymer ?
#
loop_
_entity_poly.entity_id
_entity_poly.type
_entity_poly.pdbx_seq_one_letter_code
_entity_poly.pdbx_strand_id
1 'polypeptide(L)'
;MGVGYQIGEAVQMVKNTGELKNLNDKYEQLNSSLAQVAALRQSIQNANNYELVKSSISNLQSFANNNSQNKDLSPIYSSAQAVLTSILAFWSLYAGNNLTFNLEGSSDSQNKCSQQGSKDCMPQATYDKMKQLAESLQKAQGTLCALNESGCNTATENQGATIASALNTAKELMDLIHTTNTNMNWQKANIDGLRSPSIAYGGGKVGGKHEDHVIYQGNITSNNPVTSYAVFQNIYKMLPYLQEALTLSQQNHGKSDTLQAQATGTPENPNFAKDIYAFAQNQQTIVSNARSIFNLFSSIPKDEFEYLQKAYLKIFPDGTTPTNPYRKNVNLNAEIDSIQRNVNYYGNRVDAAFKVAKDVYNLKSNEAEIVTAYSSANNL
;
A
#
# COMPACT_ATOMS: atom_id res chain seq x y z
N MET A 1 -16.58 37.29 68.96
CA MET A 1 -15.50 36.70 68.15
C MET A 1 -16.09 35.55 67.35
N GLY A 2 -16.68 35.68 66.17
CA GLY A 2 -16.76 36.77 65.20
C GLY A 2 -16.69 36.09 63.84
N VAL A 3 -17.83 35.68 63.29
CA VAL A 3 -17.96 34.98 61.98
C VAL A 3 -17.17 35.70 60.88
N GLY A 4 -16.97 37.03 61.00
CA GLY A 4 -16.11 37.84 60.13
C GLY A 4 -14.60 37.52 60.14
N TYR A 5 -14.03 36.93 61.20
CA TYR A 5 -12.62 36.53 61.23
C TYR A 5 -12.39 35.24 60.42
N GLN A 6 -13.27 34.24 60.57
CA GLN A 6 -13.24 33.02 59.74
C GLN A 6 -13.56 33.31 58.26
N ILE A 7 -14.44 34.26 57.98
CA ILE A 7 -14.71 34.72 56.60
C ILE A 7 -13.49 35.47 56.04
N GLY A 8 -12.79 36.29 56.84
CA GLY A 8 -11.58 37.00 56.42
C GLY A 8 -10.42 36.07 56.03
N GLU A 9 -10.15 35.05 56.83
CA GLU A 9 -9.13 34.04 56.52
C GLU A 9 -9.51 33.18 55.30
N ALA A 10 -10.77 32.77 55.17
CA ALA A 10 -11.25 32.01 54.00
C ALA A 10 -11.18 32.83 52.70
N VAL A 11 -11.55 34.12 52.73
CA VAL A 11 -11.42 35.03 51.57
C VAL A 11 -9.95 35.25 51.20
N GLN A 12 -9.05 35.35 52.18
CA GLN A 12 -7.62 35.47 51.92
C GLN A 12 -7.02 34.17 51.34
N MET A 13 -7.44 33.01 51.84
CA MET A 13 -7.04 31.72 51.25
C MET A 13 -7.51 31.58 49.81
N VAL A 14 -8.76 31.95 49.49
CA VAL A 14 -9.27 31.92 48.11
C VAL A 14 -8.47 32.88 47.21
N LYS A 15 -8.16 34.10 47.67
CA LYS A 15 -7.30 35.04 46.94
C LYS A 15 -5.91 34.45 46.68
N ASN A 16 -5.24 33.92 47.70
CA ASN A 16 -3.93 33.30 47.58
C ASN A 16 -3.94 32.10 46.61
N THR A 17 -5.00 31.27 46.63
CA THR A 17 -5.14 30.16 45.65
C THR A 17 -5.41 30.65 44.22
N GLY A 18 -6.14 31.76 44.06
CA GLY A 18 -6.35 32.39 42.76
C GLY A 18 -5.06 33.01 42.19
N GLU A 19 -4.25 33.63 43.06
CA GLU A 19 -2.95 34.19 42.69
C GLU A 19 -1.94 33.09 42.32
N LEU A 20 -1.90 31.98 43.08
CA LEU A 20 -1.08 30.80 42.75
C LEU A 20 -1.51 30.16 41.43
N LYS A 21 -2.82 30.05 41.18
CA LYS A 21 -3.34 29.56 39.90
C LYS A 21 -2.91 30.46 38.74
N ASN A 22 -3.07 31.78 38.88
CA ASN A 22 -2.64 32.75 37.87
C ASN A 22 -1.13 32.67 37.61
N LEU A 23 -0.32 32.49 38.67
CA LEU A 23 1.12 32.29 38.54
C LEU A 23 1.44 31.01 37.77
N ASN A 24 0.78 29.89 38.09
CA ASN A 24 0.95 28.63 37.36
C ASN A 24 0.56 28.77 35.89
N ASP A 25 -0.58 29.39 35.60
CA ASP A 25 -1.05 29.64 34.23
C ASP A 25 -0.04 30.49 33.44
N LYS A 26 0.57 31.51 34.08
CA LYS A 26 1.66 32.30 33.48
C LYS A 26 2.93 31.49 33.22
N TYR A 27 3.32 30.60 34.15
CA TYR A 27 4.47 29.71 33.94
C TYR A 27 4.24 28.73 32.79
N GLU A 28 3.05 28.14 32.69
CA GLU A 28 2.70 27.26 31.56
C GLU A 28 2.72 28.01 30.23
N GLN A 29 2.18 29.23 30.20
CA GLN A 29 2.22 30.11 29.02
C GLN A 29 3.66 30.47 28.64
N LEU A 30 4.49 30.86 29.60
CA LEU A 30 5.90 31.19 29.36
C LEU A 30 6.67 29.97 28.82
N ASN A 31 6.48 28.80 29.44
CA ASN A 31 7.13 27.56 29.00
C ASN A 31 6.72 27.21 27.57
N SER A 32 5.44 27.34 27.23
CA SER A 32 4.94 27.14 25.86
C SER A 32 5.54 28.15 24.87
N SER A 33 5.60 29.44 25.21
CA SER A 33 6.18 30.47 24.34
C SER A 33 7.69 30.27 24.13
N LEU A 34 8.44 29.90 25.18
CA LEU A 34 9.87 29.61 25.05
C LEU A 34 10.12 28.37 24.18
N ALA A 35 9.30 27.33 24.33
CA ALA A 35 9.36 26.15 23.45
C ALA A 35 9.07 26.52 21.98
N GLN A 36 8.09 27.39 21.73
CA GLN A 36 7.78 27.91 20.40
C GLN A 36 8.94 28.72 19.81
N VAL A 37 9.53 29.64 20.58
CA VAL A 37 10.71 30.42 20.16
C VAL A 37 11.88 29.51 19.82
N ALA A 38 12.16 28.49 20.64
CA ALA A 38 13.23 27.53 20.38
C ALA A 38 12.99 26.74 19.07
N ALA A 39 11.77 26.26 18.85
CA ALA A 39 11.41 25.55 17.62
C ALA A 39 11.51 26.43 16.37
N LEU A 40 10.99 27.67 16.42
CA LEU A 40 11.07 28.63 15.32
C LEU A 40 12.52 29.02 15.03
N ARG A 41 13.34 29.25 16.06
CA ARG A 41 14.76 29.54 15.91
C ARG A 41 15.49 28.41 15.19
N GLN A 42 15.23 27.17 15.58
CA GLN A 42 15.84 26.00 14.92
C GLN A 42 15.39 25.90 13.45
N SER A 43 14.10 26.11 13.16
CA SER A 43 13.57 26.08 11.80
C SER A 43 14.21 27.16 10.91
N ILE A 44 14.32 28.39 11.39
CA ILE A 44 15.00 29.50 10.69
C ILE A 44 16.48 29.18 10.46
N GLN A 45 17.17 28.60 11.46
CA GLN A 45 18.55 28.17 11.33
C GLN A 45 18.73 27.07 10.28
N ASN A 46 17.83 26.09 10.24
CA ASN A 46 17.86 25.02 9.25
C ASN A 46 17.65 25.55 7.83
N ALA A 47 16.65 26.42 7.65
CA ALA A 47 16.31 27.02 6.36
C ALA A 47 17.46 27.87 5.78
N ASN A 48 18.21 28.56 6.65
CA ASN A 48 19.38 29.35 6.27
C ASN A 48 20.69 28.54 6.21
N ASN A 49 20.67 27.25 6.58
CA ASN A 49 21.84 26.38 6.50
C ASN A 49 21.97 25.79 5.09
N TYR A 50 22.78 26.45 4.26
CA TYR A 50 22.99 26.06 2.86
C TYR A 50 23.41 24.59 2.68
N GLU A 51 24.34 24.08 3.49
CA GLU A 51 24.83 22.70 3.37
C GLU A 51 23.74 21.68 3.74
N LEU A 52 22.92 21.98 4.77
CA LEU A 52 21.79 21.14 5.15
C LEU A 52 20.71 21.09 4.06
N VAL A 53 20.39 22.24 3.47
CA VAL A 53 19.44 22.35 2.36
C VAL A 53 19.95 21.59 1.14
N LYS A 54 21.22 21.80 0.76
CA LYS A 54 21.87 21.11 -0.37
C LYS A 54 21.90 19.58 -0.18
N SER A 55 22.27 19.11 1.01
CA SER A 55 22.25 17.68 1.34
C SER A 55 20.84 17.10 1.25
N SER A 56 19.83 17.83 1.72
CA SER A 56 18.42 17.42 1.64
C SER A 56 17.95 17.29 0.19
N ILE A 57 18.29 18.26 -0.67
CA ILE A 57 17.98 18.21 -2.12
C ILE A 57 18.63 16.99 -2.77
N SER A 58 19.91 16.74 -2.48
CA SER A 58 20.63 15.60 -3.03
C SER A 58 19.98 14.26 -2.65
N ASN A 59 19.53 14.12 -1.39
CA ASN A 59 18.78 12.95 -0.94
C ASN A 59 17.45 12.79 -1.69
N LEU A 60 16.69 13.87 -1.85
CA LEU A 60 15.41 13.86 -2.57
C LEU A 60 15.59 13.53 -4.06
N GLN A 61 16.65 14.02 -4.70
CA GLN A 61 17.00 13.68 -6.09
C GLN A 61 17.41 12.23 -6.24
N SER A 62 18.24 11.73 -5.32
CA SER A 62 18.65 10.32 -5.31
C SER A 62 17.44 9.39 -5.19
N PHE A 63 16.48 9.70 -4.30
CA PHE A 63 15.21 8.98 -4.23
C PHE A 63 14.46 9.03 -5.56
N ALA A 64 14.24 10.23 -6.13
CA ALA A 64 13.44 10.38 -7.34
C ALA A 64 14.01 9.60 -8.51
N ASN A 65 15.34 9.64 -8.68
CA ASN A 65 16.06 8.91 -9.73
C ASN A 65 16.01 7.39 -9.51
N ASN A 66 16.23 6.92 -8.29
CA ASN A 66 16.16 5.49 -8.01
C ASN A 66 14.74 4.95 -8.15
N ASN A 67 13.74 5.69 -7.65
CA ASN A 67 12.35 5.30 -7.76
C ASN A 67 11.88 5.23 -9.22
N SER A 68 12.44 6.06 -10.11
CA SER A 68 12.08 6.08 -11.52
C SER A 68 12.85 5.10 -12.40
N GLN A 69 14.15 4.91 -12.16
CA GLN A 69 15.06 4.18 -13.06
C GLN A 69 15.44 2.77 -12.57
N ASN A 70 15.44 2.53 -11.25
CA ASN A 70 15.87 1.24 -10.69
C ASN A 70 14.69 0.31 -10.41
N LYS A 71 14.93 -1.00 -10.43
CA LYS A 71 13.94 -2.02 -10.01
C LYS A 71 14.12 -2.39 -8.53
N ASP A 72 15.35 -2.51 -8.08
CA ASP A 72 15.66 -2.95 -6.70
C ASP A 72 15.43 -1.84 -5.66
N LEU A 73 15.87 -0.62 -5.99
CA LEU A 73 15.82 0.55 -5.11
C LEU A 73 14.58 1.44 -5.37
N SER A 74 13.53 0.89 -5.95
CA SER A 74 12.31 1.60 -6.31
C SER A 74 11.12 1.14 -5.46
N PRO A 75 10.64 1.99 -4.52
CA PRO A 75 9.38 1.77 -3.84
C PRO A 75 8.21 1.53 -4.79
N ILE A 76 8.09 2.28 -5.90
CA ILE A 76 6.98 2.11 -6.83
C ILE A 76 7.07 0.78 -7.59
N TYR A 77 8.27 0.38 -8.04
CA TYR A 77 8.45 -0.87 -8.76
C TYR A 77 8.20 -2.08 -7.85
N SER A 78 8.82 -2.12 -6.67
CA SER A 78 8.63 -3.22 -5.70
C SER A 78 7.16 -3.35 -5.27
N SER A 79 6.45 -2.23 -5.08
CA SER A 79 5.02 -2.23 -4.77
C SER A 79 4.18 -2.73 -5.95
N ALA A 80 4.44 -2.24 -7.16
CA ALA A 80 3.72 -2.66 -8.36
C ALA A 80 3.90 -4.17 -8.60
N GLN A 81 5.14 -4.65 -8.58
CA GLN A 81 5.46 -6.05 -8.78
C GLN A 81 4.69 -6.95 -7.80
N ALA A 82 4.78 -6.69 -6.49
CA ALA A 82 4.09 -7.50 -5.48
C ALA A 82 2.56 -7.49 -5.64
N VAL A 83 1.97 -6.31 -5.89
CA VAL A 83 0.52 -6.16 -6.07
C VAL A 83 0.07 -6.92 -7.32
N LEU A 84 0.74 -6.75 -8.46
CA LEU A 84 0.40 -7.45 -9.69
C LEU A 84 0.54 -8.98 -9.54
N THR A 85 1.62 -9.44 -8.89
CA THR A 85 1.80 -10.86 -8.56
C THR A 85 0.66 -11.38 -7.69
N SER A 86 0.23 -10.61 -6.68
CA SER A 86 -0.87 -10.99 -5.79
C SER A 86 -2.21 -11.08 -6.51
N ILE A 87 -2.47 -10.20 -7.48
CA ILE A 87 -3.71 -10.21 -8.29
C ILE A 87 -3.74 -11.44 -9.19
N LEU A 88 -2.64 -11.77 -9.86
CA LEU A 88 -2.54 -12.99 -10.68
C LEU A 88 -2.64 -14.27 -9.85
N ALA A 89 -2.07 -14.26 -8.65
CA ALA A 89 -2.20 -15.35 -7.70
C ALA A 89 -3.65 -15.52 -7.25
N PHE A 90 -4.31 -14.42 -6.90
CA PHE A 90 -5.72 -14.42 -6.54
C PHE A 90 -6.59 -14.91 -7.70
N TRP A 91 -6.36 -14.44 -8.93
CA TRP A 91 -7.03 -14.96 -10.13
C TRP A 91 -6.82 -16.46 -10.32
N SER A 92 -5.59 -16.96 -10.06
CA SER A 92 -5.31 -18.39 -10.11
C SER A 92 -6.17 -19.16 -9.11
N LEU A 93 -6.33 -18.64 -7.88
CA LEU A 93 -7.17 -19.23 -6.85
C LEU A 93 -8.67 -19.20 -7.19
N TYR A 94 -9.16 -18.07 -7.68
CA TYR A 94 -10.57 -17.84 -7.95
C TYR A 94 -11.06 -18.51 -9.25
N ALA A 95 -10.24 -18.45 -10.29
CA ALA A 95 -10.50 -19.07 -11.58
C ALA A 95 -9.31 -19.92 -11.99
N GLY A 96 -8.36 -19.37 -12.73
CA GLY A 96 -7.17 -20.08 -13.18
C GLY A 96 -7.52 -21.37 -13.91
N ASN A 97 -6.89 -22.47 -13.49
CA ASN A 97 -7.00 -23.78 -14.14
C ASN A 97 -8.26 -24.57 -13.75
N ASN A 98 -8.90 -24.22 -12.62
CA ASN A 98 -10.14 -24.85 -12.17
C ASN A 98 -11.04 -23.82 -11.48
N LEU A 99 -12.25 -23.59 -11.97
CA LEU A 99 -13.10 -22.53 -11.46
C LEU A 99 -13.60 -22.81 -10.04
N THR A 100 -13.64 -21.80 -9.18
CA THR A 100 -14.27 -21.90 -7.85
C THR A 100 -15.74 -21.48 -7.85
N PHE A 101 -16.31 -21.27 -9.03
CA PHE A 101 -17.69 -20.87 -9.28
C PHE A 101 -18.22 -21.61 -10.50
N ASN A 102 -19.52 -21.56 -10.71
CA ASN A 102 -20.16 -22.15 -11.88
C ASN A 102 -20.33 -21.10 -12.98
N LEU A 103 -20.40 -21.54 -14.24
CA LEU A 103 -20.61 -20.70 -15.41
C LEU A 103 -22.03 -20.87 -15.95
N GLU A 104 -22.68 -19.75 -16.24
CA GLU A 104 -23.97 -19.74 -16.92
C GLU A 104 -23.82 -20.22 -18.36
N GLY A 105 -24.63 -21.18 -18.77
CA GLY A 105 -24.61 -21.73 -20.13
C GLY A 105 -23.44 -22.68 -20.42
N SER A 106 -22.62 -23.04 -19.42
CA SER A 106 -21.55 -24.01 -19.62
C SER A 106 -22.10 -25.43 -19.89
N SER A 107 -21.48 -26.11 -20.87
CA SER A 107 -21.70 -27.52 -21.16
C SER A 107 -20.90 -28.46 -20.25
N ASP A 108 -19.92 -27.92 -19.50
CA ASP A 108 -19.16 -28.68 -18.51
C ASP A 108 -20.03 -28.96 -17.28
N SER A 109 -20.36 -30.24 -17.10
CA SER A 109 -21.16 -30.73 -15.98
C SER A 109 -20.58 -30.37 -14.60
N GLN A 110 -19.26 -30.17 -14.46
CA GLN A 110 -18.62 -29.85 -13.18
C GLN A 110 -18.79 -28.38 -12.75
N ASN A 111 -19.00 -27.50 -13.73
CA ASN A 111 -19.12 -26.06 -13.53
C ASN A 111 -20.42 -25.50 -14.12
N LYS A 112 -21.42 -26.34 -14.35
CA LYS A 112 -22.71 -25.92 -14.89
C LYS A 112 -23.50 -25.16 -13.84
N CYS A 113 -23.89 -23.94 -14.16
CA CYS A 113 -24.82 -23.18 -13.32
C CYS A 113 -26.24 -23.78 -13.40
N SER A 114 -26.83 -24.07 -12.24
CA SER A 114 -28.21 -24.59 -12.14
C SER A 114 -29.27 -23.49 -12.03
N GLN A 115 -28.89 -22.28 -11.61
CA GLN A 115 -29.80 -21.15 -11.37
C GLN A 115 -29.16 -19.84 -11.84
N GLN A 116 -29.61 -19.33 -12.98
CA GLN A 116 -29.11 -18.07 -13.54
C GLN A 116 -29.32 -16.90 -12.56
N GLY A 117 -28.33 -16.02 -12.45
CA GLY A 117 -28.36 -14.89 -11.51
C GLY A 117 -28.11 -15.24 -10.03
N SER A 118 -27.86 -16.52 -9.71
CA SER A 118 -27.36 -16.92 -8.39
C SER A 118 -25.96 -16.37 -8.15
N LYS A 119 -25.63 -16.12 -6.87
CA LYS A 119 -24.28 -15.75 -6.45
C LYS A 119 -23.23 -16.83 -6.71
N ASP A 120 -23.62 -18.09 -6.93
CA ASP A 120 -22.70 -19.17 -7.31
C ASP A 120 -22.42 -19.24 -8.81
N CYS A 121 -23.07 -18.38 -9.61
CA CYS A 121 -23.00 -18.40 -11.06
C CYS A 121 -22.39 -17.12 -11.62
N MET A 122 -21.47 -17.28 -12.56
CA MET A 122 -20.87 -16.19 -13.33
C MET A 122 -21.37 -16.24 -14.78
N PRO A 123 -21.84 -15.12 -15.34
CA PRO A 123 -22.14 -15.03 -16.76
C PRO A 123 -20.90 -15.34 -17.62
N GLN A 124 -21.04 -16.16 -18.66
CA GLN A 124 -19.94 -16.56 -19.54
C GLN A 124 -19.17 -15.36 -20.11
N ALA A 125 -19.88 -14.36 -20.65
CA ALA A 125 -19.26 -13.16 -21.22
C ALA A 125 -18.45 -12.35 -20.18
N THR A 126 -18.90 -12.35 -18.92
CA THR A 126 -18.17 -11.71 -17.82
C THR A 126 -16.88 -12.48 -17.51
N TYR A 127 -16.95 -13.80 -17.43
CA TYR A 127 -15.78 -14.66 -17.26
C TYR A 127 -14.76 -14.49 -18.39
N ASP A 128 -15.21 -14.50 -19.65
CA ASP A 128 -14.33 -14.35 -20.82
C ASP A 128 -13.58 -13.02 -20.78
N LYS A 129 -14.26 -11.93 -20.37
CA LYS A 129 -13.60 -10.62 -20.18
C LYS A 129 -12.58 -10.64 -19.04
N MET A 130 -12.91 -11.22 -17.89
CA MET A 130 -11.96 -11.38 -16.78
C MET A 130 -10.73 -12.19 -17.21
N LYS A 131 -10.95 -13.28 -17.95
CA LYS A 131 -9.89 -14.15 -18.46
C LYS A 131 -8.95 -13.39 -19.39
N GLN A 132 -9.48 -12.64 -20.35
CA GLN A 132 -8.67 -11.81 -21.27
C GLN A 132 -7.82 -10.78 -20.52
N LEU A 133 -8.39 -10.11 -19.51
CA LEU A 133 -7.66 -9.18 -18.65
C LEU A 133 -6.54 -9.87 -17.86
N ALA A 134 -6.82 -11.04 -17.28
CA ALA A 134 -5.83 -11.80 -16.53
C ALA A 134 -4.66 -12.30 -17.41
N GLU A 135 -4.95 -12.76 -18.63
CA GLU A 135 -3.93 -13.17 -19.60
C GLU A 135 -3.07 -11.98 -20.07
N SER A 136 -3.70 -10.82 -20.28
CA SER A 136 -2.99 -9.59 -20.62
C SER A 136 -2.10 -9.12 -19.48
N LEU A 137 -2.60 -9.21 -18.24
CA LEU A 137 -1.84 -8.87 -17.05
C LEU A 137 -0.67 -9.82 -16.81
N GLN A 138 -0.85 -11.12 -17.05
CA GLN A 138 0.21 -12.12 -16.93
C GLN A 138 1.38 -11.81 -17.87
N LYS A 139 1.08 -11.44 -19.13
CA LYS A 139 2.10 -11.01 -20.10
C LYS A 139 2.82 -9.76 -19.61
N ALA A 140 2.08 -8.76 -19.15
CA ALA A 140 2.64 -7.50 -18.68
C ALA A 140 3.54 -7.67 -17.44
N GLN A 141 3.12 -8.48 -16.46
CA GLN A 141 3.91 -8.76 -15.26
C GLN A 141 5.24 -9.47 -15.59
N GLY A 142 5.24 -10.35 -16.60
CA GLY A 142 6.45 -11.04 -17.05
C GLY A 142 7.51 -10.13 -17.70
N THR A 143 7.14 -8.91 -18.12
CA THR A 143 8.03 -7.96 -18.81
C THR A 143 7.99 -6.56 -18.18
N LEU A 144 7.64 -6.47 -16.89
CA LEU A 144 7.43 -5.19 -16.21
C LEU A 144 8.71 -4.34 -16.15
N CYS A 145 8.60 -3.12 -16.66
CA CYS A 145 9.67 -2.14 -16.70
C CYS A 145 9.80 -1.33 -15.41
N ALA A 146 10.99 -0.76 -15.18
CA ALA A 146 11.11 0.38 -14.26
C ALA A 146 10.22 1.53 -14.77
N LEU A 147 9.88 2.47 -13.87
CA LEU A 147 8.88 3.50 -14.17
C LEU A 147 9.18 4.28 -15.46
N ASN A 148 10.45 4.64 -15.68
CA ASN A 148 10.91 5.42 -16.84
C ASN A 148 11.97 4.68 -17.66
N GLU A 149 11.90 3.35 -17.72
CA GLU A 149 12.76 2.53 -18.57
C GLU A 149 12.47 2.84 -20.06
N SER A 150 13.52 3.05 -20.85
CA SER A 150 13.39 3.35 -22.28
C SER A 150 12.94 2.11 -23.07
N GLY A 151 12.15 2.33 -24.12
CA GLY A 151 11.66 1.24 -24.98
C GLY A 151 10.44 0.47 -24.45
N CYS A 152 9.88 0.87 -23.31
CA CYS A 152 8.66 0.28 -22.74
C CYS A 152 7.40 1.02 -23.21
N ASN A 153 6.36 0.28 -23.56
CA ASN A 153 5.07 0.83 -24.01
C ASN A 153 3.88 -0.01 -23.49
N THR A 154 3.31 -0.86 -24.35
CA THR A 154 2.24 -1.83 -24.09
C THR A 154 2.81 -3.22 -24.37
N ALA A 155 2.57 -4.17 -23.46
CA ALA A 155 3.19 -5.51 -23.52
C ALA A 155 3.04 -6.16 -24.91
N THR A 156 4.14 -6.22 -25.68
CA THR A 156 4.27 -7.00 -26.92
C THR A 156 5.46 -7.95 -26.78
N GLU A 157 5.63 -8.91 -27.69
CA GLU A 157 6.71 -9.90 -27.63
C GLU A 157 8.12 -9.30 -27.57
N ASN A 158 8.30 -8.04 -27.99
CA ASN A 158 9.59 -7.35 -28.09
C ASN A 158 9.72 -6.12 -27.18
N GLN A 159 8.69 -5.76 -26.39
CA GLN A 159 8.68 -4.52 -25.59
C GLN A 159 8.11 -4.76 -24.20
N GLY A 160 8.77 -4.18 -23.20
CA GLY A 160 8.36 -4.30 -21.81
C GLY A 160 7.11 -3.48 -21.47
N ALA A 161 6.37 -3.94 -20.47
CA ALA A 161 5.14 -3.31 -20.03
C ALA A 161 5.41 -2.17 -19.04
N THR A 162 4.74 -1.03 -19.24
CA THR A 162 4.76 0.05 -18.26
C THR A 162 3.95 -0.32 -17.02
N ILE A 163 4.38 0.16 -15.83
CA ILE A 163 3.61 0.02 -14.58
C ILE A 163 2.18 0.55 -14.74
N ALA A 164 2.01 1.68 -15.44
CA ALA A 164 0.70 2.28 -15.69
C ALA A 164 -0.24 1.35 -16.47
N SER A 165 0.23 0.77 -17.57
CA SER A 165 -0.59 -0.15 -18.39
C SER A 165 -0.99 -1.40 -17.61
N ALA A 166 -0.04 -2.02 -16.91
CA ALA A 166 -0.29 -3.21 -16.10
C ALA A 166 -1.26 -2.92 -14.94
N LEU A 167 -1.10 -1.78 -14.27
CA LEU A 167 -1.97 -1.36 -13.18
C LEU A 167 -3.40 -1.10 -13.67
N ASN A 168 -3.58 -0.52 -14.85
CA ASN A 168 -4.91 -0.31 -15.43
C ASN A 168 -5.61 -1.64 -15.72
N THR A 169 -4.93 -2.59 -16.36
CA THR A 169 -5.47 -3.95 -16.60
C THR A 169 -5.81 -4.65 -15.28
N ALA A 170 -4.93 -4.54 -14.28
CA ALA A 170 -5.16 -5.13 -12.96
C ALA A 170 -6.37 -4.50 -12.25
N LYS A 171 -6.54 -3.18 -12.37
CA LYS A 171 -7.69 -2.47 -11.82
C LYS A 171 -8.99 -2.91 -12.48
N GLU A 172 -9.03 -2.99 -13.80
CA GLU A 172 -10.22 -3.44 -14.54
C GLU A 172 -10.61 -4.88 -14.16
N LEU A 173 -9.63 -5.77 -14.04
CA LEU A 173 -9.87 -7.16 -13.61
C LEU A 173 -10.47 -7.19 -12.21
N MET A 174 -9.84 -6.51 -11.26
CA MET A 174 -10.25 -6.50 -9.86
C MET A 174 -11.59 -5.81 -9.66
N ASP A 175 -11.88 -4.72 -10.39
CA ASP A 175 -13.18 -4.04 -10.38
C ASP A 175 -14.28 -4.94 -10.94
N LEU A 176 -14.00 -5.70 -12.00
CA LEU A 176 -14.96 -6.66 -12.55
C LEU A 176 -15.25 -7.77 -11.54
N ILE A 177 -14.22 -8.33 -10.88
CA ILE A 177 -14.40 -9.33 -9.82
C ILE A 177 -15.21 -8.76 -8.65
N HIS A 178 -14.87 -7.55 -8.21
CA HIS A 178 -15.57 -6.85 -7.12
C HIS A 178 -17.04 -6.60 -7.46
N THR A 179 -17.34 -6.16 -8.68
CA THR A 179 -18.70 -5.79 -9.10
C THR A 179 -19.57 -7.00 -9.34
N THR A 180 -19.04 -8.03 -10.03
CA THR A 180 -19.77 -9.28 -10.24
C THR A 180 -20.03 -9.98 -8.91
N ASN A 181 -19.04 -9.98 -8.02
CA ASN A 181 -19.13 -10.52 -6.67
C ASN A 181 -19.76 -11.93 -6.62
N THR A 182 -19.30 -12.81 -7.52
CA THR A 182 -19.65 -14.23 -7.50
C THR A 182 -18.96 -14.89 -6.32
N ASN A 183 -19.56 -15.94 -5.78
CA ASN A 183 -19.01 -16.70 -4.68
C ASN A 183 -17.72 -17.40 -5.09
N MET A 184 -16.81 -17.51 -4.13
CA MET A 184 -15.61 -18.33 -4.24
C MET A 184 -15.77 -19.55 -3.35
N ASN A 185 -15.96 -20.72 -3.97
CA ASN A 185 -15.99 -22.01 -3.30
C ASN A 185 -14.57 -22.55 -3.13
N TRP A 186 -14.01 -22.40 -1.93
CA TRP A 186 -12.65 -22.84 -1.62
C TRP A 186 -12.45 -24.36 -1.69
N GLN A 187 -13.53 -25.15 -1.59
CA GLN A 187 -13.44 -26.60 -1.77
C GLN A 187 -13.06 -26.99 -3.21
N LYS A 188 -13.29 -26.10 -4.19
CA LYS A 188 -12.85 -26.27 -5.59
C LYS A 188 -11.42 -25.75 -5.83
N ALA A 189 -10.83 -25.01 -4.89
CA ALA A 189 -9.47 -24.46 -4.98
C ALA A 189 -8.42 -25.50 -4.54
N ASN A 190 -8.28 -26.57 -5.31
CA ASN A 190 -7.35 -27.67 -5.00
C ASN A 190 -5.90 -27.24 -5.18
N ILE A 191 -5.17 -27.07 -4.07
CA ILE A 191 -3.74 -26.74 -4.07
C ILE A 191 -2.94 -27.94 -3.57
N ASP A 192 -1.93 -28.33 -4.35
CA ASP A 192 -1.02 -29.40 -3.96
C ASP A 192 -0.27 -29.05 -2.65
N GLY A 193 -0.18 -30.02 -1.75
CA GLY A 193 0.43 -29.85 -0.43
C GLY A 193 -0.37 -29.01 0.59
N LEU A 194 -1.60 -28.58 0.29
CA LEU A 194 -2.48 -27.86 1.24
C LEU A 194 -3.76 -28.62 1.63
N ARG A 195 -4.01 -29.80 1.05
CA ARG A 195 -5.15 -30.64 1.44
C ARG A 195 -4.67 -31.77 2.34
N SER A 196 -5.39 -31.97 3.44
CA SER A 196 -5.16 -33.07 4.38
C SER A 196 -6.38 -34.01 4.42
N PRO A 197 -6.20 -35.29 4.76
CA PRO A 197 -7.32 -36.20 5.00
C PRO A 197 -8.23 -35.63 6.10
N SER A 198 -9.53 -35.47 5.83
CA SER A 198 -10.50 -34.94 6.79
C SER A 198 -11.49 -36.00 7.29
N ILE A 199 -11.93 -36.92 6.43
CA ILE A 199 -12.86 -37.99 6.80
C ILE A 199 -12.54 -39.25 6.00
N ALA A 200 -12.39 -40.38 6.69
CA ALA A 200 -12.45 -41.72 6.08
C ALA A 200 -13.84 -42.30 6.33
N TYR A 201 -14.62 -42.55 5.27
CA TYR A 201 -15.86 -43.31 5.40
C TYR A 201 -15.56 -44.79 5.17
N GLY A 202 -16.01 -45.65 6.09
CA GLY A 202 -16.03 -47.10 5.89
C GLY A 202 -16.97 -47.42 4.73
N GLY A 203 -16.41 -47.72 3.56
CA GLY A 203 -17.19 -47.81 2.32
C GLY A 203 -18.11 -49.03 2.27
N GLY A 204 -19.28 -48.84 1.66
CA GLY A 204 -20.09 -49.95 1.17
C GLY A 204 -19.33 -50.77 0.11
N LYS A 205 -19.69 -52.04 -0.03
CA LYS A 205 -19.03 -52.96 -0.97
C LYS A 205 -19.28 -52.55 -2.42
N VAL A 206 -18.26 -52.11 -3.13
CA VAL A 206 -18.23 -52.08 -4.61
C VAL A 206 -17.44 -53.30 -5.06
N GLY A 207 -18.07 -54.20 -5.83
CA GLY A 207 -17.41 -55.43 -6.31
C GLY A 207 -16.98 -56.43 -5.23
N GLY A 208 -17.53 -56.35 -4.01
CA GLY A 208 -17.25 -57.29 -2.91
C GLY A 208 -16.07 -56.94 -2.00
N LYS A 209 -15.35 -55.83 -2.25
CA LYS A 209 -14.27 -55.32 -1.39
C LYS A 209 -14.75 -54.08 -0.62
N HIS A 210 -14.32 -53.93 0.63
CA HIS A 210 -14.47 -52.68 1.38
C HIS A 210 -13.40 -51.70 0.87
N GLU A 211 -13.84 -50.53 0.41
CA GLU A 211 -12.95 -49.43 0.04
C GLU A 211 -13.22 -48.25 0.97
N ASP A 212 -12.23 -47.91 1.80
CA ASP A 212 -12.30 -46.71 2.63
C ASP A 212 -12.14 -45.49 1.72
N HIS A 213 -13.17 -44.63 1.67
CA HIS A 213 -13.10 -43.38 0.92
C HIS A 213 -12.56 -42.28 1.81
N VAL A 214 -11.35 -41.81 1.51
CA VAL A 214 -10.73 -40.66 2.20
C VAL A 214 -11.09 -39.38 1.45
N ILE A 215 -11.77 -38.46 2.13
CA ILE A 215 -11.97 -37.09 1.65
C ILE A 215 -10.78 -36.24 2.09
N TYR A 216 -10.20 -35.50 1.17
CA TYR A 216 -9.17 -34.50 1.46
C TYR A 216 -9.81 -33.10 1.54
N GLN A 217 -9.49 -32.30 2.55
CA GLN A 217 -9.94 -30.91 2.67
C GLN A 217 -8.75 -30.00 2.97
N GLY A 218 -8.81 -28.76 2.47
CA GLY A 218 -7.83 -27.73 2.83
C GLY A 218 -8.33 -26.89 4.00
N ASN A 219 -7.51 -25.94 4.45
CA ASN A 219 -7.79 -25.12 5.65
C ASN A 219 -9.01 -24.20 5.49
N ILE A 220 -9.42 -23.90 4.24
CA ILE A 220 -10.58 -23.06 3.94
C ILE A 220 -11.57 -23.88 3.10
N THR A 221 -12.83 -23.94 3.55
CA THR A 221 -13.89 -24.73 2.88
C THR A 221 -15.17 -23.94 2.63
N SER A 222 -15.18 -22.64 2.90
CA SER A 222 -16.37 -21.79 2.75
C SER A 222 -16.73 -21.54 1.27
N ASN A 223 -17.99 -21.20 1.04
CA ASN A 223 -18.51 -20.72 -0.23
C ASN A 223 -19.29 -19.42 0.00
N ASN A 224 -18.60 -18.29 -0.09
CA ASN A 224 -19.12 -16.96 0.20
C ASN A 224 -18.78 -15.99 -0.94
N PRO A 225 -19.44 -14.82 -1.02
CA PRO A 225 -19.12 -13.79 -2.00
C PRO A 225 -17.64 -13.43 -1.95
N VAL A 226 -17.00 -13.27 -3.11
CA VAL A 226 -15.55 -13.01 -3.19
C VAL A 226 -15.12 -11.79 -2.36
N THR A 227 -15.99 -10.77 -2.28
CA THR A 227 -15.74 -9.56 -1.50
C THR A 227 -15.77 -9.76 0.01
N SER A 228 -16.18 -10.93 0.51
CA SER A 228 -16.15 -11.27 1.94
C SER A 228 -14.77 -11.71 2.44
N TYR A 229 -13.88 -12.15 1.54
CA TYR A 229 -12.56 -12.68 1.92
C TYR A 229 -11.54 -11.56 2.08
N ALA A 230 -10.76 -11.62 3.17
CA ALA A 230 -9.80 -10.58 3.52
C ALA A 230 -8.67 -10.47 2.49
N VAL A 231 -8.24 -11.57 1.88
CA VAL A 231 -7.22 -11.60 0.82
C VAL A 231 -7.67 -10.76 -0.37
N PHE A 232 -8.91 -10.90 -0.82
CA PHE A 232 -9.45 -10.10 -1.92
C PHE A 232 -9.55 -8.62 -1.50
N GLN A 233 -10.15 -8.35 -0.34
CA GLN A 233 -10.34 -6.98 0.15
C GLN A 233 -9.01 -6.23 0.30
N ASN A 234 -7.98 -6.86 0.88
CA ASN A 234 -6.68 -6.23 1.07
C ASN A 234 -5.98 -5.98 -0.27
N ILE A 235 -5.96 -6.96 -1.19
CA ILE A 235 -5.38 -6.77 -2.54
C ILE A 235 -6.12 -5.66 -3.30
N TYR A 236 -7.46 -5.63 -3.21
CA TYR A 236 -8.27 -4.57 -3.83
C TYR A 236 -7.94 -3.19 -3.25
N LYS A 237 -7.77 -3.07 -1.93
CA LYS A 237 -7.38 -1.83 -1.24
C LYS A 237 -5.96 -1.35 -1.57
N MET A 238 -5.06 -2.22 -2.05
CA MET A 238 -3.71 -1.80 -2.46
C MET A 238 -3.72 -0.95 -3.73
N LEU A 239 -4.70 -1.16 -4.62
CA LEU A 239 -4.80 -0.48 -5.91
C LEU A 239 -4.79 1.06 -5.80
N PRO A 240 -5.66 1.71 -4.99
CA PRO A 240 -5.65 3.17 -4.88
C PRO A 240 -4.32 3.73 -4.34
N TYR A 241 -3.69 3.08 -3.35
CA TYR A 241 -2.38 3.49 -2.85
C TYR A 241 -1.31 3.41 -3.94
N LEU A 242 -1.34 2.34 -4.74
CA LEU A 242 -0.40 2.15 -5.83
C LEU A 242 -0.63 3.16 -6.98
N GLN A 243 -1.89 3.49 -7.28
CA GLN A 243 -2.25 4.49 -8.29
C GLN A 243 -1.77 5.90 -7.90
N GLU A 244 -1.99 6.29 -6.65
CA GLU A 244 -1.50 7.56 -6.13
C GLU A 244 0.04 7.60 -6.12
N ALA A 245 0.68 6.54 -5.63
CA ALA A 245 2.14 6.44 -5.63
C ALA A 245 2.73 6.52 -7.05
N LEU A 246 2.08 5.90 -8.04
CA LEU A 246 2.48 5.97 -9.45
C LEU A 246 2.41 7.42 -9.96
N THR A 247 1.27 8.07 -9.74
CA THR A 247 1.02 9.45 -10.17
C THR A 247 2.06 10.40 -9.57
N LEU A 248 2.27 10.29 -8.26
CA LEU A 248 3.25 11.11 -7.56
C LEU A 248 4.67 10.79 -8.03
N SER A 249 5.02 9.53 -8.28
CA SER A 249 6.35 9.15 -8.77
C SER A 249 6.67 9.77 -10.13
N GLN A 250 5.69 9.81 -11.04
CA GLN A 250 5.82 10.45 -12.35
C GLN A 250 6.01 11.97 -12.22
N GLN A 251 5.18 12.63 -11.41
CA GLN A 251 5.30 14.07 -11.14
C GLN A 251 6.64 14.41 -10.47
N ASN A 252 7.05 13.58 -9.52
CA ASN A 252 8.27 13.77 -8.74
C ASN A 252 9.51 13.67 -9.64
N HIS A 253 9.56 12.72 -10.57
CA HIS A 253 10.67 12.63 -11.53
C HIS A 253 10.83 13.92 -12.34
N GLY A 254 9.75 14.46 -12.92
CA GLY A 254 9.82 15.71 -13.69
C GLY A 254 10.26 16.92 -12.86
N LYS A 255 9.95 16.96 -11.55
CA LYS A 255 10.43 18.00 -10.63
C LYS A 255 11.92 17.87 -10.30
N SER A 256 12.45 16.64 -10.25
CA SER A 256 13.86 16.37 -9.96
C SER A 256 14.80 17.09 -10.94
N ASP A 257 14.49 17.01 -12.23
CA ASP A 257 15.28 17.64 -13.30
C ASP A 257 15.33 19.16 -13.15
N THR A 258 14.21 19.76 -12.73
CA THR A 258 14.08 21.22 -12.54
C THR A 258 14.88 21.71 -11.32
N LEU A 259 14.88 20.93 -10.24
CA LEU A 259 15.62 21.27 -9.01
C LEU A 259 17.13 21.04 -9.15
N GLN A 260 17.56 20.14 -10.03
CA GLN A 260 18.98 19.90 -10.30
C GLN A 260 19.68 21.14 -10.86
N ALA A 261 19.03 21.87 -11.77
CA ALA A 261 19.57 23.11 -12.33
C ALA A 261 19.72 24.22 -11.27
N GLN A 262 18.82 24.27 -10.28
CA GLN A 262 18.81 25.30 -9.24
C GLN A 262 19.88 25.07 -8.18
N ALA A 263 20.19 23.81 -7.85
CA ALA A 263 21.28 23.45 -6.94
C ALA A 263 22.68 23.78 -7.51
N THR A 264 22.81 23.93 -8.83
CA THR A 264 24.09 24.14 -9.54
C THR A 264 24.41 25.60 -9.91
N GLY A 265 23.59 26.59 -9.53
CA GLY A 265 24.02 28.00 -9.54
C GLY A 265 23.12 29.07 -10.18
N THR A 266 21.79 28.94 -10.13
CA THR A 266 20.88 30.04 -10.55
C THR A 266 20.03 30.55 -9.36
N PRO A 267 20.41 31.67 -8.72
CA PRO A 267 19.87 32.09 -7.41
C PRO A 267 18.51 32.84 -7.42
N GLU A 268 17.63 32.62 -8.40
CA GLU A 268 16.44 33.48 -8.55
C GLU A 268 15.17 32.74 -8.99
N ASN A 269 14.96 31.47 -8.60
CA ASN A 269 13.62 30.90 -8.79
C ASN A 269 12.69 31.35 -7.63
N PRO A 270 11.72 32.26 -7.88
CA PRO A 270 10.78 32.70 -6.85
C PRO A 270 9.91 31.57 -6.29
N ASN A 271 9.86 30.41 -6.95
CA ASN A 271 9.10 29.24 -6.53
C ASN A 271 9.95 28.14 -5.89
N PHE A 272 11.28 28.29 -5.76
CA PHE A 272 12.16 27.23 -5.25
C PHE A 272 11.67 26.62 -3.92
N ALA A 273 11.33 27.46 -2.95
CA ALA A 273 10.87 27.03 -1.64
C ALA A 273 9.56 26.22 -1.71
N LYS A 274 8.66 26.57 -2.63
CA LYS A 274 7.42 25.83 -2.90
C LYS A 274 7.70 24.51 -3.61
N ASP A 275 8.62 24.52 -4.57
CA ASP A 275 8.95 23.34 -5.37
C ASP A 275 9.69 22.27 -4.56
N ILE A 276 10.68 22.64 -3.74
CA ILE A 276 11.39 21.70 -2.87
C ILE A 276 10.43 21.09 -1.84
N TYR A 277 9.50 21.88 -1.28
CA TYR A 277 8.51 21.41 -0.33
C TYR A 277 7.55 20.41 -0.96
N ALA A 278 6.98 20.73 -2.13
CA ALA A 278 6.12 19.81 -2.86
C ALA A 278 6.85 18.54 -3.29
N PHE A 279 8.13 18.66 -3.71
CA PHE A 279 8.99 17.54 -4.08
C PHE A 279 9.22 16.60 -2.89
N ALA A 280 9.52 17.14 -1.71
CA ALA A 280 9.67 16.33 -0.51
C ALA A 280 8.35 15.71 -0.04
N GLN A 281 7.25 16.46 -0.09
CA GLN A 281 5.93 15.97 0.30
C GLN A 281 5.47 14.79 -0.57
N ASN A 282 5.65 14.89 -1.89
CA ASN A 282 5.33 13.82 -2.82
C ASN A 282 6.09 12.53 -2.47
N GLN A 283 7.37 12.64 -2.13
CA GLN A 283 8.19 11.48 -1.73
C GLN A 283 7.72 10.85 -0.42
N GLN A 284 7.34 11.66 0.56
CA GLN A 284 6.79 11.16 1.81
C GLN A 284 5.51 10.35 1.56
N THR A 285 4.61 10.85 0.70
CA THR A 285 3.39 10.13 0.32
C THR A 285 3.69 8.86 -0.46
N ILE A 286 4.65 8.85 -1.40
CA ILE A 286 5.07 7.63 -2.12
C ILE A 286 5.54 6.55 -1.13
N VAL A 287 6.40 6.92 -0.18
CA VAL A 287 6.93 5.99 0.84
C VAL A 287 5.82 5.52 1.79
N SER A 288 4.91 6.41 2.19
CA SER A 288 3.74 6.10 3.02
C SER A 288 2.78 5.13 2.33
N ASN A 289 2.52 5.32 1.03
CA ASN A 289 1.67 4.43 0.25
C ASN A 289 2.30 3.04 0.10
N ALA A 290 3.61 2.97 -0.14
CA ALA A 290 4.34 1.69 -0.12
C ALA A 290 4.25 1.00 1.26
N ARG A 291 4.35 1.75 2.37
CA ARG A 291 4.13 1.20 3.72
C ARG A 291 2.71 0.67 3.90
N SER A 292 1.71 1.41 3.42
CA SER A 292 0.30 0.99 3.48
C SER A 292 0.07 -0.31 2.72
N ILE A 293 0.67 -0.47 1.53
CA ILE A 293 0.61 -1.71 0.74
C ILE A 293 1.25 -2.87 1.52
N PHE A 294 2.43 -2.68 2.11
CA PHE A 294 3.07 -3.70 2.95
C PHE A 294 2.19 -4.11 4.14
N ASN A 295 1.57 -3.13 4.81
CA ASN A 295 0.67 -3.40 5.93
C ASN A 295 -0.59 -4.17 5.51
N LEU A 296 -1.13 -3.87 4.32
CA LEU A 296 -2.27 -4.61 3.76
C LEU A 296 -1.90 -6.07 3.46
N PHE A 297 -0.68 -6.35 2.98
CA PHE A 297 -0.20 -7.73 2.85
C PHE A 297 -0.11 -8.43 4.21
N SER A 298 0.45 -7.74 5.20
CA SER A 298 0.60 -8.25 6.57
C SER A 298 -0.75 -8.47 7.28
N SER A 299 -1.82 -7.87 6.77
CA SER A 299 -3.18 -7.97 7.31
C SER A 299 -4.01 -9.09 6.68
N ILE A 300 -3.46 -9.83 5.70
CA ILE A 300 -4.13 -11.00 5.12
C ILE A 300 -4.03 -12.16 6.12
N PRO A 301 -5.15 -12.84 6.46
CA PRO A 301 -5.13 -14.00 7.34
C PRO A 301 -4.16 -15.07 6.85
N LYS A 302 -3.45 -15.71 7.79
CA LYS A 302 -2.36 -16.64 7.49
C LYS A 302 -2.76 -17.73 6.48
N ASP A 303 -3.92 -18.36 6.68
CA ASP A 303 -4.38 -19.44 5.79
C ASP A 303 -4.68 -18.91 4.39
N GLU A 304 -5.37 -17.76 4.26
CA GLU A 304 -5.63 -17.15 2.96
C GLU A 304 -4.34 -16.72 2.24
N PHE A 305 -3.36 -16.22 3.00
CA PHE A 305 -2.05 -15.84 2.47
C PHE A 305 -1.23 -17.05 2.01
N GLU A 306 -1.29 -18.18 2.73
CA GLU A 306 -0.62 -19.41 2.32
C GLU A 306 -1.17 -19.94 0.98
N TYR A 307 -2.51 -19.90 0.81
CA TYR A 307 -3.12 -20.21 -0.48
C TYR A 307 -2.64 -19.26 -1.57
N LEU A 308 -2.55 -17.95 -1.29
CA LEU A 308 -2.06 -16.95 -2.26
C LEU A 308 -0.62 -17.23 -2.70
N GLN A 309 0.26 -17.63 -1.77
CA GLN A 309 1.64 -18.00 -2.06
C GLN A 309 1.73 -19.26 -2.93
N LYS A 310 0.91 -20.27 -2.63
CA LYS A 310 0.92 -21.57 -3.32
C LYS A 310 -0.04 -21.66 -4.50
N ALA A 311 -0.67 -20.55 -4.91
CA ALA A 311 -1.67 -20.53 -5.98
C ALA A 311 -1.18 -21.11 -7.33
N TYR A 312 0.14 -21.08 -7.58
CA TYR A 312 0.75 -21.68 -8.77
C TYR A 312 0.72 -23.23 -8.76
N LEU A 313 0.51 -23.84 -7.60
CA LEU A 313 0.36 -25.29 -7.40
C LEU A 313 -1.12 -25.73 -7.46
N LYS A 314 -2.02 -24.88 -7.95
CA LYS A 314 -3.42 -25.25 -8.10
C LYS A 314 -3.58 -26.28 -9.22
N ILE A 315 -4.14 -27.43 -8.88
CA ILE A 315 -4.28 -28.60 -9.76
C ILE A 315 -5.70 -28.70 -10.36
N PHE A 316 -5.80 -29.44 -11.46
CA PHE A 316 -7.08 -29.78 -12.08
C PHE A 316 -7.90 -30.75 -11.20
N PRO A 317 -9.22 -30.89 -11.43
CA PRO A 317 -10.06 -31.86 -10.72
C PRO A 317 -9.58 -33.32 -10.82
N ASP A 318 -8.88 -33.67 -11.90
CA ASP A 318 -8.29 -35.00 -12.14
C ASP A 318 -6.95 -35.23 -11.41
N GLY A 319 -6.47 -34.23 -10.67
CA GLY A 319 -5.21 -34.29 -9.92
C GLY A 319 -3.98 -33.89 -10.72
N THR A 320 -4.11 -33.56 -12.01
CA THR A 320 -2.97 -33.17 -12.84
C THR A 320 -2.49 -31.73 -12.56
N THR A 321 -1.19 -31.52 -12.69
CA THR A 321 -0.57 -30.19 -12.52
C THR A 321 -0.57 -29.45 -13.86
N PRO A 322 -1.00 -28.18 -13.90
CA PRO A 322 -1.00 -27.37 -15.12
C PRO A 322 0.42 -27.06 -15.58
N THR A 323 0.66 -27.19 -16.89
CA THR A 323 1.98 -26.96 -17.50
C THR A 323 2.36 -25.48 -17.60
N ASN A 324 1.38 -24.57 -17.58
CA ASN A 324 1.60 -23.12 -17.63
C ASN A 324 0.62 -22.38 -16.70
N PRO A 325 0.87 -22.37 -15.37
CA PRO A 325 -0.01 -21.68 -14.44
C PRO A 325 0.00 -20.15 -14.65
N TYR A 326 -1.15 -19.51 -14.39
CA TYR A 326 -1.31 -18.04 -14.48
C TYR A 326 -0.30 -17.27 -13.62
N ARG A 327 0.03 -17.81 -12.45
CA ARG A 327 1.11 -17.32 -11.60
C ARG A 327 2.33 -18.22 -11.78
N LYS A 328 3.48 -17.63 -12.14
CA LYS A 328 4.77 -18.33 -12.08
C LYS A 328 5.13 -18.66 -10.62
N ASN A 329 6.03 -19.62 -10.41
CA ASN A 329 6.63 -19.89 -9.10
C ASN A 329 7.57 -18.74 -8.69
N VAL A 330 6.96 -17.62 -8.30
CA VAL A 330 7.62 -16.40 -7.86
C VAL A 330 7.43 -16.28 -6.36
N ASN A 331 8.51 -15.97 -5.65
CA ASN A 331 8.50 -15.82 -4.21
C ASN A 331 7.80 -14.51 -3.81
N LEU A 332 6.49 -14.58 -3.48
CA LEU A 332 5.72 -13.40 -3.06
C LEU A 332 6.33 -12.71 -1.84
N ASN A 333 6.88 -13.48 -0.89
CA ASN A 333 7.49 -12.92 0.30
C ASN A 333 8.71 -12.09 -0.05
N ALA A 334 9.54 -12.54 -0.98
CA ALA A 334 10.71 -11.77 -1.41
C ALA A 334 10.32 -10.43 -2.05
N GLU A 335 9.20 -10.40 -2.80
CA GLU A 335 8.66 -9.16 -3.36
C GLU A 335 8.12 -8.23 -2.26
N ILE A 336 7.34 -8.76 -1.31
CA ILE A 336 6.82 -8.01 -0.15
C ILE A 336 7.96 -7.47 0.73
N ASP A 337 8.99 -8.29 0.99
CA ASP A 337 10.19 -7.90 1.73
C ASP A 337 10.94 -6.77 1.00
N SER A 338 10.91 -6.75 -0.34
CA SER A 338 11.49 -5.67 -1.13
C SER A 338 10.80 -4.34 -0.88
N ILE A 339 9.47 -4.33 -0.74
CA ILE A 339 8.73 -3.13 -0.34
C ILE A 339 9.24 -2.67 1.03
N GLN A 340 9.26 -3.56 2.02
CA GLN A 340 9.68 -3.22 3.38
C GLN A 340 11.11 -2.67 3.44
N ARG A 341 12.05 -3.29 2.70
CA ARG A 341 13.42 -2.81 2.57
C ARG A 341 13.48 -1.40 1.99
N ASN A 342 12.77 -1.13 0.90
CA ASN A 342 12.74 0.19 0.28
C ASN A 342 12.14 1.25 1.21
N VAL A 343 11.03 0.93 1.89
CA VAL A 343 10.41 1.86 2.84
C VAL A 343 11.35 2.16 4.02
N ASN A 344 12.07 1.17 4.54
CA ASN A 344 13.03 1.38 5.62
C ASN A 344 14.28 2.16 5.16
N TYR A 345 14.77 1.89 3.95
CA TYR A 345 15.92 2.59 3.38
C TYR A 345 15.65 4.08 3.15
N TYR A 346 14.46 4.42 2.66
CA TYR A 346 14.12 5.80 2.31
C TYR A 346 13.39 6.58 3.40
N GLY A 347 12.60 5.94 4.26
CA GLY A 347 11.71 6.61 5.22
C GLY A 347 12.38 7.72 6.02
N ASN A 348 13.43 7.37 6.79
CA ASN A 348 14.14 8.36 7.62
C ASN A 348 14.79 9.48 6.80
N ARG A 349 15.27 9.17 5.58
CA ARG A 349 15.95 10.14 4.71
C ARG A 349 14.98 11.15 4.11
N VAL A 350 13.84 10.66 3.63
CA VAL A 350 12.76 11.48 3.09
C VAL A 350 12.14 12.34 4.19
N ASP A 351 11.90 11.80 5.38
CA ASP A 351 11.35 12.55 6.51
C ASP A 351 12.31 13.66 6.98
N ALA A 352 13.62 13.40 7.04
CA ALA A 352 14.61 14.40 7.37
C ALA A 352 14.65 15.52 6.31
N ALA A 353 14.69 15.16 5.01
CA ALA A 353 14.69 16.13 3.93
C ALA A 353 13.38 16.94 3.85
N PHE A 354 12.24 16.33 4.16
CA PHE A 354 10.94 16.99 4.23
C PHE A 354 10.92 18.06 5.31
N LYS A 355 11.46 17.78 6.51
CA LYS A 355 11.54 18.79 7.59
C LYS A 355 12.34 20.02 7.13
N VAL A 356 13.48 19.81 6.48
CA VAL A 356 14.30 20.91 5.94
C VAL A 356 13.56 21.65 4.83
N ALA A 357 12.91 20.95 3.90
CA ALA A 357 12.13 21.58 2.84
C ALA A 357 10.95 22.41 3.40
N LYS A 358 10.31 21.95 4.47
CA LYS A 358 9.26 22.67 5.20
C LYS A 358 9.82 23.94 5.86
N ASP A 359 10.99 23.84 6.49
CA ASP A 359 11.68 25.00 7.10
C ASP A 359 12.00 26.06 6.02
N VAL A 360 12.52 25.65 4.87
CA VAL A 360 12.79 26.53 3.71
C VAL A 360 11.50 27.19 3.21
N TYR A 361 10.41 26.44 3.07
CA TYR A 361 9.11 26.96 2.63
C TYR A 361 8.52 27.99 3.59
N ASN A 362 8.64 27.75 4.90
CA ASN A 362 8.04 28.59 5.93
C ASN A 362 8.94 29.73 6.42
N LEU A 363 10.16 29.89 5.87
CA LEU A 363 11.16 30.83 6.39
C LEU A 363 10.60 32.23 6.71
N LYS A 364 9.92 32.88 5.76
CA LYS A 364 9.34 34.21 5.96
C LYS A 364 8.26 34.24 7.04
N SER A 365 7.43 33.19 7.12
CA SER A 365 6.40 33.08 8.17
C SER A 365 7.06 32.93 9.53
N ASN A 366 8.05 32.05 9.62
CA ASN A 366 8.77 31.76 10.85
C ASN A 366 9.52 32.99 11.38
N GLU A 367 10.12 33.80 10.49
CA GLU A 367 10.77 35.07 10.84
C GLU A 367 9.78 36.09 11.43
N ALA A 368 8.53 36.14 10.96
CA ALA A 368 7.50 36.99 11.55
C ALA A 368 6.95 36.42 12.88
N GLU A 369 6.72 35.11 12.92
CA GLU A 369 6.18 34.42 14.09
C GLU A 369 7.16 34.44 15.26
N ILE A 370 8.47 34.34 15.03
CA ILE A 370 9.46 34.33 16.12
C ILE A 370 9.51 35.68 16.85
N VAL A 371 9.32 36.79 16.14
CA VAL A 371 9.23 38.14 16.74
C VAL A 371 8.02 38.23 17.66
N THR A 372 6.89 37.66 17.23
CA THR A 372 5.65 37.65 18.00
C THR A 372 5.76 36.74 19.23
N ALA A 373 6.30 35.54 19.06
CA ALA A 373 6.50 34.57 20.14
C ALA A 373 7.49 35.11 21.19
N TYR A 374 8.59 35.74 20.75
CA TYR A 374 9.56 36.38 21.63
C TYR A 374 8.93 37.54 22.40
N SER A 375 8.18 38.40 21.73
CA SER A 375 7.49 39.52 22.37
C SER A 375 6.46 39.04 23.42
N SER A 376 5.76 37.95 23.12
CA SER A 376 4.80 37.34 24.06
C SER A 376 5.51 36.78 25.30
N ALA A 377 6.61 36.06 25.11
CA ALA A 377 7.43 35.55 26.21
C ALA A 377 8.04 36.66 27.07
N ASN A 378 8.44 37.79 26.45
CA ASN A 378 9.02 38.93 27.14
C ASN A 378 7.99 39.76 27.93
N ASN A 379 6.70 39.68 27.57
CA ASN A 379 5.61 40.42 28.20
C ASN A 379 4.89 39.63 29.31
N LEU A 380 5.19 38.34 29.46
CA LEU A 380 4.70 37.46 30.55
C LEU A 380 5.55 37.62 31.79
#